data_AF-A0AAD4E244-F1
#
_entry.id   AF-A0AAD4E244-F1
#
_cell.length_a   1.000
_cell.length_b   1.000
_cell.length_c   1.000
_cell.angle_alpha   90.00
_cell.angle_beta   90.00
_cell.angle_gamma   90.00
#
_symmetry.space_group_name_H-M   'P 1'
#
loop_
_entity.id
_entity.type
_entity.pdbx_description
1 polymer ?
#
loop_
_entity_poly.entity_id
_entity_poly.type
_entity_poly.pdbx_seq_one_letter_code
_entity_poly.pdbx_strand_id
1 'polypeptide(L)'
;YTGLAYFVATKPYGAHVLKFASQKDVSTCSGFSALAHAESKFSNRLRATGVGLCPCAHHEFVHPKGVGYLQKGERFCNMDFIFFSTIIPLLLLNVVISYNIACQWKINLLDRMNKLPENMCIPVAVAMSVFMFGIPKFHASAHDDGCSIPHSLNLMPGVGQTDGEGIERNWAEVNQVANSTKEMGPGARHDTLDDHFGHHNWRKFVGLGKPLVAPPHWECDRQQAAFQEFNLAVGASYQNQLTAMVESWEVDKTQPNPFTNKECGISEADVCAHFAEQEKAAAMDGRFHHHDISPSVFITLGLSLEDLQRRLRFEITDGVLSSHQQTELHKRQTSLLKQIHRFWSV
;
A
#
# COMPACT_ATOMS: atom_id res chain seq x y z
N TYR A 1 -21.43 -9.06 26.20
CA TYR A 1 -20.81 -7.80 25.78
C TYR A 1 -21.63 -7.21 24.64
N THR A 2 -21.99 -5.93 24.71
CA THR A 2 -22.91 -5.28 23.75
C THR A 2 -22.19 -4.69 22.53
N GLY A 3 -20.88 -4.42 22.61
CA GLY A 3 -20.05 -3.94 21.50
C GLY A 3 -20.52 -2.57 21.00
N LEU A 4 -20.04 -1.49 21.60
CA LEU A 4 -20.50 -0.12 21.30
C LEU A 4 -19.42 0.97 21.44
N ALA A 5 -18.25 0.67 22.01
CA ALA A 5 -17.08 1.53 22.00
C ALA A 5 -16.38 1.40 20.64
N TYR A 6 -15.33 0.58 20.52
CA TYR A 6 -14.61 0.42 19.25
C TYR A 6 -15.03 -0.84 18.48
N PHE A 7 -15.39 -1.91 19.18
CA PHE A 7 -15.84 -3.13 18.52
C PHE A 7 -17.29 -3.09 18.05
N VAL A 8 -17.53 -3.77 16.93
CA VAL A 8 -18.88 -4.12 16.47
C VAL A 8 -19.61 -5.02 17.47
N ALA A 9 -20.94 -4.95 17.46
CA ALA A 9 -21.77 -5.79 18.32
C ALA A 9 -21.50 -7.29 18.05
N THR A 10 -21.04 -8.01 19.08
CA THR A 10 -20.48 -9.37 18.93
C THR A 10 -21.47 -10.38 18.37
N LYS A 11 -22.73 -10.36 18.84
CA LYS A 11 -23.77 -11.31 18.41
C LYS A 11 -24.15 -11.16 16.94
N PRO A 12 -24.59 -9.98 16.44
CA PRO A 12 -24.94 -9.82 15.03
C PRO A 12 -23.73 -10.02 14.11
N TYR A 13 -22.54 -9.56 14.52
CA TYR A 13 -21.31 -9.78 13.76
C TYR A 13 -20.98 -11.28 13.63
N GLY A 14 -20.96 -12.01 14.75
CA GLY A 14 -20.70 -13.45 14.74
C GLY A 14 -21.73 -14.22 13.89
N ALA A 15 -23.01 -13.86 14.01
CA ALA A 15 -24.06 -14.47 13.20
C ALA A 15 -23.89 -14.19 11.69
N HIS A 16 -23.47 -12.98 11.32
CA HIS A 16 -23.17 -12.64 9.93
C HIS A 16 -21.98 -13.45 9.41
N VAL A 17 -20.86 -13.43 10.12
CA VAL A 17 -19.61 -14.09 9.70
C VAL A 17 -19.79 -15.61 9.55
N LEU A 18 -20.60 -16.24 10.40
CA LEU A 18 -20.89 -17.68 10.31
C LEU A 18 -21.59 -18.07 9.00
N LYS A 19 -22.39 -17.18 8.39
CA LYS A 19 -23.04 -17.43 7.08
C LYS A 19 -22.02 -17.61 5.95
N PHE A 20 -20.81 -17.08 6.13
CA PHE A 20 -19.73 -17.06 5.13
C PHE A 20 -18.53 -17.90 5.57
N ALA A 21 -18.71 -18.89 6.46
CA ALA A 21 -17.63 -19.71 6.99
C ALA A 21 -16.80 -20.44 5.91
N SER A 22 -17.42 -20.77 4.76
CA SER A 22 -16.80 -21.47 3.63
C SER A 22 -16.32 -20.55 2.50
N GLN A 23 -16.54 -19.24 2.60
CA GLN A 23 -16.14 -18.28 1.56
C GLN A 23 -14.62 -18.28 1.40
N LYS A 24 -14.17 -18.34 0.15
CA LYS A 24 -12.78 -18.11 -0.25
C LYS A 24 -12.73 -16.80 -1.02
N ASP A 25 -11.93 -15.86 -0.53
CA ASP A 25 -11.66 -14.63 -1.28
C ASP A 25 -10.52 -14.91 -2.26
N VAL A 26 -10.69 -14.46 -3.51
CA VAL A 26 -9.73 -14.68 -4.59
C VAL A 26 -8.93 -13.40 -4.78
N SER A 27 -7.61 -13.47 -4.63
CA SER A 27 -6.72 -12.35 -4.99
C SER A 27 -6.24 -12.51 -6.42
N THR A 28 -6.50 -11.49 -7.24
CA THR A 28 -6.04 -11.40 -8.63
C THR A 28 -4.79 -10.53 -8.81
N CYS A 29 -4.41 -9.74 -7.80
CA CYS A 29 -3.18 -8.96 -7.82
C CYS A 29 -1.99 -9.83 -7.39
N SER A 30 -0.90 -9.76 -8.17
CA SER A 30 0.29 -10.61 -8.07
C SER A 30 0.93 -10.60 -6.67
N GLY A 31 1.10 -9.42 -6.06
CA GLY A 31 1.73 -9.26 -4.74
C GLY A 31 0.93 -9.87 -3.57
N PHE A 32 -0.40 -9.86 -3.62
CA PHE A 32 -1.26 -10.32 -2.53
C PHE A 32 -1.63 -11.80 -2.60
N SER A 33 -1.44 -12.43 -3.77
CA SER A 33 -1.63 -13.88 -3.93
C SER A 33 -0.70 -14.70 -3.00
N ALA A 34 0.52 -14.20 -2.76
CA ALA A 34 1.49 -14.83 -1.88
C ALA A 34 1.15 -14.68 -0.39
N LEU A 35 0.58 -13.53 0.02
CA LEU A 35 0.18 -13.25 1.41
C LEU A 35 -1.05 -14.07 1.84
N ALA A 36 -2.03 -14.24 0.94
CA ALA A 36 -3.23 -15.04 1.21
C ALA A 36 -2.92 -16.50 1.59
N HIS A 37 -1.81 -17.06 1.10
CA HIS A 37 -1.37 -18.40 1.46
C HIS A 37 -0.75 -18.49 2.88
N ALA A 38 -0.11 -17.42 3.36
CA ALA A 38 0.54 -17.40 4.67
C ALA A 38 -0.47 -17.34 5.83
N GLU A 39 -1.55 -16.56 5.68
CA GLU A 39 -2.58 -16.37 6.72
C GLU A 39 -3.42 -17.64 6.99
N SER A 40 -3.40 -18.61 6.08
CA SER A 40 -4.21 -19.84 6.19
C SER A 40 -3.66 -20.90 7.15
N LYS A 41 -2.40 -20.78 7.61
CA LYS A 41 -1.65 -21.93 8.17
C LYS A 41 -1.93 -22.28 9.65
N PHE A 42 -2.61 -21.47 10.46
CA PHE A 42 -2.74 -21.74 11.91
C PHE A 42 -4.08 -21.34 12.57
N SER A 43 -5.23 -21.76 12.03
CA SER A 43 -6.55 -21.35 12.56
C SER A 43 -7.31 -22.39 13.40
N ASN A 44 -6.94 -23.67 13.40
CA ASN A 44 -7.84 -24.77 13.84
C ASN A 44 -8.16 -24.85 15.35
N ARG A 45 -7.70 -23.93 16.20
CA ARG A 45 -7.98 -23.93 17.67
C ARG A 45 -8.10 -22.55 18.31
N LEU A 46 -8.09 -21.48 17.51
CA LEU A 46 -8.15 -20.12 18.02
C LEU A 46 -9.57 -19.58 17.91
N ARG A 47 -10.06 -18.88 18.95
CA ARG A 47 -11.34 -18.17 18.89
C ARG A 47 -11.30 -16.99 17.92
N ALA A 48 -10.14 -16.35 17.81
CA ALA A 48 -9.86 -15.33 16.82
C ALA A 48 -8.37 -15.36 16.47
N THR A 49 -8.06 -15.26 15.19
CA THR A 49 -6.69 -15.20 14.65
C THR A 49 -6.13 -13.80 14.64
N GLY A 50 -6.99 -12.78 14.73
CA GLY A 50 -6.60 -11.37 14.68
C GLY A 50 -7.80 -10.46 14.89
N VAL A 51 -7.63 -9.19 14.51
CA VAL A 51 -8.63 -8.13 14.59
C VAL A 51 -8.55 -7.32 13.30
N GLY A 52 -9.70 -7.04 12.68
CA GLY A 52 -9.83 -6.06 11.61
C GLY A 52 -10.17 -4.69 12.20
N LEU A 53 -9.68 -3.63 11.58
CA LEU A 53 -9.80 -2.26 12.06
C LEU A 53 -10.13 -1.31 10.91
N CYS A 54 -11.04 -0.38 11.15
CA CYS A 54 -11.44 0.71 10.27
C CYS A 54 -11.22 2.04 11.01
N PRO A 55 -10.04 2.68 10.83
CA PRO A 55 -9.74 3.98 11.39
C PRO A 55 -9.95 5.09 10.35
N CYS A 56 -9.97 6.35 10.81
CA CYS A 56 -9.88 7.50 9.93
C CYS A 56 -8.52 7.49 9.22
N ALA A 57 -8.49 7.46 7.89
CA ALA A 57 -7.23 7.40 7.14
C ALA A 57 -6.33 8.64 7.35
N HIS A 58 -6.93 9.81 7.62
CA HIS A 58 -6.19 11.07 7.76
C HIS A 58 -5.72 11.32 9.19
N HIS A 59 -6.64 11.20 10.15
CA HIS A 59 -6.37 11.54 11.55
C HIS A 59 -6.02 10.33 12.41
N GLU A 60 -6.16 9.12 11.84
CA GLU A 60 -5.78 7.83 12.43
C GLU A 60 -6.60 7.42 13.66
N PHE A 61 -7.67 8.16 13.98
CA PHE A 61 -8.60 7.78 15.04
C PHE A 61 -9.31 6.47 14.70
N VAL A 62 -9.36 5.56 15.66
CA VAL A 62 -10.18 4.37 15.61
C VAL A 62 -11.64 4.78 15.74
N HIS A 63 -12.46 4.42 14.76
CA HIS A 63 -13.87 4.75 14.78
C HIS A 63 -14.65 3.89 15.78
N PRO A 64 -15.76 4.42 16.32
CA PRO A 64 -16.73 3.59 17.02
C PRO A 64 -17.25 2.48 16.10
N LYS A 65 -17.34 1.25 16.62
CA LYS A 65 -17.70 0.05 15.85
C LYS A 65 -16.79 -0.22 14.64
N GLY A 66 -15.60 0.35 14.61
CA GLY A 66 -14.57 0.13 13.60
C GLY A 66 -13.71 -1.10 13.82
N VAL A 67 -14.00 -1.94 14.82
CA VAL A 67 -13.15 -3.07 15.17
C VAL A 67 -13.95 -4.38 15.17
N GLY A 68 -13.37 -5.46 14.65
CA GLY A 68 -14.00 -6.78 14.68
C GLY A 68 -13.00 -7.92 14.72
N TYR A 69 -13.31 -8.98 15.47
CA TYR A 69 -12.45 -10.17 15.51
C TYR A 69 -12.42 -10.90 14.17
N LEU A 70 -11.24 -11.37 13.80
CA LEU A 70 -11.01 -12.22 12.63
C LEU A 70 -10.96 -13.68 13.07
N GLN A 71 -11.75 -14.56 12.44
CA GLN A 71 -11.82 -15.98 12.81
C GLN A 71 -10.82 -16.83 12.03
N LYS A 72 -10.49 -16.42 10.81
CA LYS A 72 -9.60 -17.17 9.90
C LYS A 72 -8.95 -16.20 8.91
N GLY A 73 -8.11 -15.33 9.45
CA GLY A 73 -7.55 -14.21 8.70
C GLY A 73 -8.60 -13.18 8.31
N GLU A 74 -8.18 -12.19 7.54
CA GLU A 74 -9.07 -11.18 6.99
C GLU A 74 -9.90 -11.77 5.84
N ARG A 75 -11.21 -11.50 5.87
CA ARG A 75 -12.14 -11.90 4.80
C ARG A 75 -13.07 -10.76 4.48
N PHE A 76 -13.63 -10.76 3.28
CA PHE A 76 -14.56 -9.72 2.85
C PHE A 76 -15.76 -9.61 3.78
N CYS A 77 -16.36 -10.72 4.23
CA CYS A 77 -17.49 -10.66 5.17
C CYS A 77 -17.13 -10.03 6.53
N ASN A 78 -15.87 -10.16 6.97
CA ASN A 78 -15.38 -9.51 8.17
C ASN A 78 -15.29 -7.99 7.93
N MET A 79 -14.60 -7.58 6.86
CA MET A 79 -14.34 -6.17 6.57
C MET A 79 -15.58 -5.40 6.11
N ASP A 80 -16.49 -6.02 5.33
CA ASP A 80 -17.78 -5.44 4.95
C ASP A 80 -18.57 -5.06 6.20
N PHE A 81 -18.73 -5.99 7.14
CA PHE A 81 -19.50 -5.72 8.36
C PHE A 81 -18.87 -4.63 9.22
N ILE A 82 -17.54 -4.64 9.40
CA ILE A 82 -16.82 -3.62 10.18
C ILE A 82 -16.95 -2.24 9.51
N PHE A 83 -16.72 -2.16 8.20
CA PHE A 83 -16.81 -0.94 7.44
C PHE A 83 -18.22 -0.33 7.51
N PHE A 84 -19.26 -1.10 7.15
CA PHE A 84 -20.63 -0.59 7.18
C PHE A 84 -21.12 -0.27 8.60
N SER A 85 -20.68 -1.02 9.62
CA SER A 85 -20.96 -0.66 11.02
C SER A 85 -20.39 0.71 11.42
N THR A 86 -19.29 1.11 10.78
CA THR A 86 -18.58 2.38 11.03
C THR A 86 -19.20 3.54 10.29
N ILE A 87 -19.54 3.35 9.00
CA ILE A 87 -19.97 4.45 8.14
C ILE A 87 -21.46 4.77 8.20
N ILE A 88 -22.32 3.79 8.51
CA ILE A 88 -23.78 3.99 8.57
C ILE A 88 -24.21 5.10 9.54
N PRO A 89 -23.60 5.24 10.73
CA PRO A 89 -23.91 6.33 11.64
C PRO A 89 -23.43 7.72 11.16
N LEU A 90 -22.63 7.80 10.09
CA LEU A 90 -21.99 9.02 9.64
C LEU A 90 -22.74 9.61 8.43
N LEU A 91 -23.03 10.92 8.48
CA LEU A 91 -23.58 11.66 7.35
C LEU A 91 -22.41 12.25 6.53
N LEU A 92 -21.96 11.52 5.50
CA LEU A 92 -20.81 11.90 4.69
C LEU A 92 -21.22 12.11 3.23
N LEU A 93 -20.83 13.25 2.66
CA LEU A 93 -21.08 13.58 1.25
C LEU A 93 -20.11 12.88 0.31
N ASN A 94 -18.94 12.48 0.81
CA ASN A 94 -17.92 11.78 0.06
C ASN A 94 -17.09 10.90 1.01
N VAL A 95 -16.83 9.66 0.63
CA VAL A 95 -16.11 8.68 1.46
C VAL A 95 -15.01 8.03 0.64
N VAL A 96 -13.77 8.33 1.02
CA VAL A 96 -12.59 7.70 0.44
C VAL A 96 -12.19 6.51 1.28
N ILE A 97 -12.23 5.33 0.68
CA ILE A 97 -11.91 4.06 1.30
C ILE A 97 -10.50 3.66 0.88
N SER A 98 -9.57 3.81 1.80
CA SER A 98 -8.19 3.37 1.62
C SER A 98 -8.04 1.93 2.12
N TYR A 99 -7.65 1.01 1.24
CA TYR A 99 -7.47 -0.40 1.59
C TYR A 99 -6.47 -1.07 0.64
N ASN A 100 -5.56 -1.88 1.17
CA ASN A 100 -4.48 -2.53 0.41
C ASN A 100 -5.02 -3.30 -0.81
N ILE A 101 -6.19 -3.91 -0.67
CA ILE A 101 -6.85 -4.65 -1.75
C ILE A 101 -8.16 -3.97 -2.19
N ALA A 102 -8.26 -2.64 -2.08
CA ALA A 102 -9.45 -1.86 -2.48
C ALA A 102 -9.90 -2.18 -3.91
N CYS A 103 -8.95 -2.37 -4.83
CA CYS A 103 -9.17 -2.72 -6.22
C CYS A 103 -9.94 -4.04 -6.41
N GLN A 104 -9.75 -5.01 -5.50
CA GLN A 104 -10.44 -6.30 -5.50
C GLN A 104 -11.71 -6.24 -4.67
N TRP A 105 -11.62 -5.65 -3.48
CA TRP A 105 -12.71 -5.60 -2.51
C TRP A 105 -13.94 -4.87 -3.07
N LYS A 106 -13.72 -3.78 -3.83
CA LYS A 106 -14.80 -2.95 -4.38
C LYS A 106 -15.69 -3.66 -5.41
N ILE A 107 -15.15 -4.63 -6.15
CA ILE A 107 -15.79 -5.22 -7.35
C ILE A 107 -17.20 -5.73 -7.04
N ASN A 108 -17.33 -6.51 -5.96
CA ASN A 108 -18.61 -7.09 -5.54
C ASN A 108 -19.13 -6.46 -4.24
N LEU A 109 -18.63 -5.28 -3.85
CA LEU A 109 -18.99 -4.68 -2.56
C LEU A 109 -20.49 -4.40 -2.45
N LEU A 110 -21.10 -3.88 -3.51
CA LEU A 110 -22.53 -3.53 -3.52
C LEU A 110 -23.42 -4.78 -3.40
N ASP A 111 -23.04 -5.88 -4.05
CA ASP A 111 -23.72 -7.17 -3.91
C ASP A 111 -23.56 -7.78 -2.52
N ARG A 112 -22.39 -7.61 -1.91
CA ARG A 112 -22.13 -8.06 -0.53
C ARG A 112 -22.86 -7.19 0.49
N MET A 113 -22.98 -5.88 0.25
CA MET A 113 -23.75 -4.96 1.07
C MET A 113 -25.20 -5.43 1.19
N ASN A 114 -25.82 -5.88 0.10
CA ASN A 114 -27.19 -6.42 0.11
C ASN A 114 -27.36 -7.69 0.98
N LYS A 115 -26.27 -8.32 1.43
CA LYS A 115 -26.28 -9.50 2.32
C LYS A 115 -26.02 -9.14 3.78
N LEU A 116 -25.76 -7.86 4.08
CA LEU A 116 -25.65 -7.34 5.44
C LEU A 116 -27.04 -7.23 6.10
N PRO A 117 -27.10 -7.04 7.42
CA PRO A 117 -28.34 -6.64 8.08
C PRO A 117 -28.96 -5.41 7.41
N GLU A 118 -30.29 -5.37 7.31
CA GLU A 118 -31.03 -4.31 6.59
C GLU A 118 -30.67 -2.90 7.07
N ASN A 119 -30.44 -2.75 8.38
CA ASN A 119 -30.04 -1.48 8.99
C ASN A 119 -28.58 -1.06 8.69
N MET A 120 -27.84 -1.83 7.91
CA MET A 120 -26.49 -1.55 7.43
C MET A 120 -26.42 -1.39 5.91
N CYS A 121 -27.54 -1.52 5.22
CA CYS A 121 -27.62 -1.32 3.79
C CYS A 121 -27.91 0.16 3.48
N ILE A 122 -27.17 0.74 2.54
CA ILE A 122 -27.52 2.04 1.94
C ILE A 122 -28.03 1.84 0.52
N PRO A 123 -28.83 2.77 -0.04
CA PRO A 123 -29.22 2.70 -1.43
C PRO A 123 -27.98 2.61 -2.34
N VAL A 124 -27.99 1.67 -3.29
CA VAL A 124 -26.86 1.41 -4.20
C VAL A 124 -26.45 2.68 -4.96
N ALA A 125 -27.41 3.47 -5.41
CA ALA A 125 -27.13 4.75 -6.08
C ALA A 125 -26.35 5.73 -5.18
N VAL A 126 -26.67 5.77 -3.89
CA VAL A 126 -25.93 6.60 -2.92
C VAL A 126 -24.51 6.07 -2.77
N ALA A 127 -24.34 4.76 -2.54
CA ALA A 127 -23.03 4.14 -2.42
C ALA A 127 -22.13 4.42 -3.65
N MET A 128 -22.67 4.28 -4.86
CA MET A 128 -21.94 4.55 -6.11
C MET A 128 -21.55 6.02 -6.27
N SER A 129 -22.34 6.96 -5.74
CA SER A 129 -22.06 8.39 -5.82
C SER A 129 -21.08 8.89 -4.76
N VAL A 130 -20.98 8.19 -3.62
CA VAL A 130 -20.25 8.66 -2.43
C VAL A 130 -18.92 7.92 -2.25
N PHE A 131 -18.79 6.67 -2.71
CA PHE A 131 -17.60 5.85 -2.42
C PHE A 131 -16.51 6.02 -3.49
N MET A 132 -15.33 6.40 -3.05
CA MET A 132 -14.09 6.36 -3.81
C MET A 132 -13.14 5.35 -3.17
N PHE A 133 -12.32 4.67 -3.97
CA PHE A 133 -11.49 3.55 -3.52
C PHE A 133 -10.03 3.80 -3.86
N GLY A 134 -9.17 3.86 -2.84
CA GLY A 134 -7.74 4.06 -3.01
C GLY A 134 -6.90 2.97 -2.35
N ILE A 135 -5.68 2.83 -2.86
CA ILE A 135 -4.66 1.96 -2.31
C ILE A 135 -3.66 2.85 -1.55
N PRO A 136 -3.31 2.51 -0.30
CA PRO A 136 -2.29 3.25 0.45
C PRO A 136 -0.97 3.36 -0.32
N LYS A 137 -0.26 4.48 -0.14
CA LYS A 137 0.90 4.84 -0.98
C LYS A 137 2.03 3.82 -0.93
N PHE A 138 2.32 3.24 0.23
CA PHE A 138 3.36 2.23 0.41
C PHE A 138 2.98 0.91 -0.28
N HIS A 139 1.70 0.54 -0.23
CA HIS A 139 1.21 -0.69 -0.83
C HIS A 139 0.99 -0.57 -2.35
N ALA A 140 0.92 0.64 -2.90
CA ALA A 140 0.70 0.87 -4.33
C ALA A 140 1.72 0.16 -5.23
N SER A 141 2.99 0.06 -4.82
CA SER A 141 4.04 -0.63 -5.59
C SER A 141 3.88 -2.16 -5.65
N ALA A 142 3.04 -2.75 -4.80
CA ALA A 142 2.70 -4.17 -4.86
C ALA A 142 1.63 -4.50 -5.92
N HIS A 143 1.11 -3.46 -6.60
CA HIS A 143 0.18 -3.58 -7.71
C HIS A 143 0.87 -3.14 -9.02
N ASP A 144 0.45 -3.73 -10.13
CA ASP A 144 0.84 -3.23 -11.45
C ASP A 144 0.28 -1.83 -11.71
N ASP A 145 0.86 -1.11 -12.67
CA ASP A 145 0.47 0.26 -13.03
C ASP A 145 -1.00 0.38 -13.49
N GLY A 146 -1.54 -0.67 -14.10
CA GLY A 146 -2.94 -0.74 -14.51
C GLY A 146 -3.91 -0.75 -13.31
N CYS A 147 -3.43 -1.17 -12.15
CA CYS A 147 -4.17 -1.22 -10.90
C CYS A 147 -3.79 -0.06 -9.97
N SER A 148 -2.50 0.22 -9.75
CA SER A 148 -2.04 1.22 -8.78
C SER A 148 -2.42 2.65 -9.19
N ILE A 149 -2.27 3.02 -10.46
CA ILE A 149 -2.48 4.39 -10.93
C ILE A 149 -3.96 4.80 -10.81
N PRO A 150 -4.95 4.01 -11.27
CA PRO A 150 -6.36 4.36 -11.09
C PRO A 150 -6.82 4.43 -9.63
N HIS A 151 -6.09 3.79 -8.70
CA HIS A 151 -6.38 3.80 -7.27
C HIS A 151 -5.41 4.66 -6.46
N SER A 152 -4.60 5.50 -7.12
CA SER A 152 -3.63 6.35 -6.45
C SER A 152 -4.31 7.47 -5.69
N LEU A 153 -4.09 7.54 -4.37
CA LEU A 153 -4.57 8.62 -3.53
C LEU A 153 -4.05 10.00 -3.96
N ASN A 154 -2.89 10.07 -4.63
CA ASN A 154 -2.33 11.32 -5.17
C ASN A 154 -3.12 11.86 -6.37
N LEU A 155 -3.87 11.00 -7.07
CA LEU A 155 -4.60 11.32 -8.29
C LEU A 155 -6.13 11.38 -8.05
N MET A 156 -6.54 11.35 -6.78
CA MET A 156 -7.95 11.41 -6.39
C MET A 156 -8.34 12.80 -5.89
N PRO A 157 -9.29 13.46 -6.57
CA PRO A 157 -9.83 14.72 -6.10
C PRO A 157 -10.42 14.61 -4.68
N GLY A 158 -10.12 15.60 -3.84
CA GLY A 158 -10.66 15.69 -2.47
C GLY A 158 -9.94 14.85 -1.41
N VAL A 159 -8.93 14.04 -1.77
CA VAL A 159 -8.14 13.24 -0.81
C VAL A 159 -7.08 14.08 -0.08
N GLY A 160 -6.62 15.17 -0.69
CA GLY A 160 -5.49 15.94 -0.18
C GLY A 160 -4.18 15.13 -0.19
N GLN A 161 -3.30 15.37 0.78
CA GLN A 161 -2.00 14.68 0.88
C GLN A 161 -2.04 13.43 1.78
N THR A 162 -3.19 12.78 1.93
CA THR A 162 -3.33 11.57 2.75
C THR A 162 -2.54 10.40 2.17
N ASP A 163 -1.76 9.71 3.00
CA ASP A 163 -0.96 8.54 2.59
C ASP A 163 -1.73 7.21 2.67
N GLY A 164 -2.76 7.13 3.51
CA GLY A 164 -3.55 5.93 3.75
C GLY A 164 -2.85 4.90 4.66
N GLU A 165 -1.69 5.22 5.22
CA GLU A 165 -0.81 4.29 5.96
C GLU A 165 -1.03 4.32 7.48
N GLY A 166 -1.94 5.16 7.95
CA GLY A 166 -2.23 5.31 9.39
C GLY A 166 -2.62 4.00 10.07
N ILE A 167 -3.26 3.09 9.33
CA ILE A 167 -3.61 1.76 9.82
C ILE A 167 -2.37 0.94 10.22
N GLU A 168 -1.29 0.99 9.44
CA GLU A 168 -0.05 0.25 9.74
C GLU A 168 0.68 0.84 10.95
N ARG A 169 0.64 2.17 11.11
CA ARG A 169 1.14 2.86 12.32
C ARG A 169 0.35 2.45 13.56
N ASN A 170 -0.98 2.35 13.43
CA ASN A 170 -1.84 1.86 14.51
C ASN A 170 -1.52 0.41 14.86
N TRP A 171 -1.26 -0.44 13.85
CA TRP A 171 -0.83 -1.82 14.10
C TRP A 171 0.51 -1.92 14.79
N ALA A 172 1.50 -1.07 14.47
CA ALA A 172 2.78 -1.06 15.17
C ALA A 172 2.64 -0.80 16.69
N GLU A 173 1.64 -0.03 17.11
CA GLU A 173 1.32 0.19 18.53
C GLU A 173 0.53 -0.99 19.12
N VAL A 174 -0.59 -1.37 18.51
CA VAL A 174 -1.52 -2.38 19.07
C VAL A 174 -0.95 -3.79 19.02
N ASN A 175 -0.06 -4.11 18.07
CA ASN A 175 0.58 -5.43 17.99
C ASN A 175 1.44 -5.74 19.22
N GLN A 176 1.90 -4.73 19.97
CA GLN A 176 2.66 -4.91 21.21
C GLN A 176 1.86 -5.65 22.29
N VAL A 177 0.53 -5.56 22.23
CA VAL A 177 -0.38 -6.22 23.20
C VAL A 177 -1.10 -7.43 22.60
N ALA A 178 -0.79 -7.79 21.36
CA ALA A 178 -1.39 -8.97 20.72
C ALA A 178 -1.05 -10.27 21.49
N ASN A 179 0.18 -10.41 21.96
CA ASN A 179 0.62 -11.60 22.70
C ASN A 179 0.01 -11.67 24.11
N SER A 180 -0.09 -10.55 24.83
CA SER A 180 -0.66 -10.52 26.18
C SER A 180 -2.17 -10.76 26.18
N THR A 181 -2.86 -10.39 25.10
CA THR A 181 -4.32 -10.58 24.96
C THR A 181 -4.73 -11.94 24.40
N LYS A 182 -3.76 -12.78 24.00
CA LYS A 182 -4.00 -14.05 23.29
C LYS A 182 -4.75 -15.09 24.12
N GLU A 183 -4.39 -15.25 25.38
CA GLU A 183 -4.95 -16.25 26.30
C GLU A 183 -6.14 -15.70 27.12
N MET A 184 -6.49 -14.42 26.92
CA MET A 184 -7.57 -13.78 27.65
C MET A 184 -8.95 -14.34 27.22
N GLY A 185 -9.85 -14.43 28.20
CA GLY A 185 -11.26 -14.72 27.93
C GLY A 185 -11.91 -13.65 27.03
N PRO A 186 -13.01 -13.96 26.35
CA PRO A 186 -13.59 -13.07 25.33
C PRO A 186 -13.97 -11.67 25.83
N GLY A 187 -14.44 -11.56 27.08
CA GLY A 187 -14.75 -10.27 27.71
C GLY A 187 -13.48 -9.49 28.05
N ALA A 188 -12.58 -10.10 28.82
CA ALA A 188 -11.33 -9.46 29.22
C ALA A 188 -10.46 -9.02 28.03
N ARG A 189 -10.38 -9.83 26.97
CA ARG A 189 -9.68 -9.46 25.73
C ARG A 189 -10.30 -8.22 25.09
N HIS A 190 -11.61 -8.17 25.06
CA HIS A 190 -12.35 -7.08 24.45
C HIS A 190 -12.15 -5.77 25.22
N ASP A 191 -12.32 -5.80 26.53
CA ASP A 191 -12.12 -4.64 27.40
C ASP A 191 -10.68 -4.11 27.31
N THR A 192 -9.70 -5.02 27.35
CA THR A 192 -8.28 -4.65 27.22
C THR A 192 -8.00 -3.98 25.88
N LEU A 193 -8.53 -4.51 24.78
CA LEU A 193 -8.32 -3.91 23.46
C LEU A 193 -9.05 -2.57 23.32
N ASP A 194 -10.28 -2.45 23.84
CA ASP A 194 -11.00 -1.17 23.88
C ASP A 194 -10.22 -0.10 24.66
N ASP A 195 -9.60 -0.46 25.79
CA ASP A 195 -8.74 0.45 26.56
C ASP A 195 -7.53 0.93 25.75
N HIS A 196 -6.88 0.02 24.98
CA HIS A 196 -5.76 0.38 24.12
C HIS A 196 -6.17 1.29 22.95
N PHE A 197 -7.30 1.00 22.29
CA PHE A 197 -7.84 1.89 21.25
C PHE A 197 -8.26 3.25 21.82
N GLY A 198 -8.83 3.27 23.04
CA GLY A 198 -9.14 4.48 23.76
C GLY A 198 -7.91 5.31 24.09
N HIS A 199 -6.84 4.67 24.55
CA HIS A 199 -5.56 5.31 24.79
C HIS A 199 -4.95 5.88 23.50
N HIS A 200 -4.98 5.10 22.41
CA HIS A 200 -4.51 5.56 21.09
C HIS A 200 -5.26 6.83 20.65
N ASN A 201 -6.60 6.79 20.67
CA ASN A 201 -7.42 7.95 20.33
C ASN A 201 -7.16 9.14 21.25
N TRP A 202 -6.99 8.93 22.55
CA TRP A 202 -6.64 10.00 23.48
C TRP A 202 -5.30 10.64 23.13
N ARG A 203 -4.26 9.83 22.87
CA ARG A 203 -2.94 10.31 22.43
C ARG A 203 -3.01 11.11 21.14
N LYS A 204 -3.82 10.66 20.18
CA LYS A 204 -4.10 11.40 18.94
C LYS A 204 -4.73 12.75 19.25
N PHE A 205 -5.80 12.76 20.02
CA PHE A 205 -6.54 13.97 20.37
C PHE A 205 -5.65 15.02 21.05
N VAL A 206 -4.89 14.65 22.09
CA VAL A 206 -3.98 15.60 22.76
C VAL A 206 -2.78 16.00 21.90
N GLY A 207 -2.40 15.15 20.93
CA GLY A 207 -1.31 15.40 20.00
C GLY A 207 -1.68 16.31 18.83
N LEU A 208 -2.96 16.42 18.47
CA LEU A 208 -3.45 17.19 17.31
C LEU A 208 -3.05 18.67 17.33
N GLY A 209 -2.84 19.26 18.51
CA GLY A 209 -2.46 20.67 18.61
C GLY A 209 -1.16 21.00 17.86
N LYS A 210 -0.16 20.11 17.88
CA LYS A 210 1.14 20.35 17.23
C LYS A 210 1.03 20.50 15.70
N PRO A 211 0.44 19.55 14.95
CA PRO A 211 0.29 19.68 13.50
C PRO A 211 -0.70 20.79 13.10
N LEU A 212 -1.70 21.11 13.92
CA LEU A 212 -2.71 22.13 13.59
C LEU A 212 -2.24 23.58 13.83
N VAL A 213 -1.25 23.80 14.69
CA VAL A 213 -0.74 25.15 15.03
C VAL A 213 0.17 25.73 13.94
N ALA A 214 0.70 24.92 13.03
CA ALA A 214 1.46 25.38 11.87
C ALA A 214 0.62 25.22 10.60
N PRO A 215 -0.21 26.22 10.21
CA PRO A 215 -0.80 26.22 8.88
C PRO A 215 0.36 26.20 7.87
N PRO A 216 0.45 25.19 6.99
CA PRO A 216 1.55 25.08 6.04
C PRO A 216 1.29 26.04 4.86
N HIS A 217 0.96 27.31 5.12
CA HIS A 217 0.76 28.32 4.08
C HIS A 217 2.02 28.41 3.23
N TRP A 218 3.20 28.32 3.85
CA TRP A 218 4.49 28.39 3.16
C TRP A 218 4.68 27.21 2.19
N GLU A 219 4.18 26.02 2.54
CA GLU A 219 4.27 24.85 1.65
C GLU A 219 3.24 24.98 0.52
N CYS A 220 2.04 25.47 0.83
CA CYS A 220 1.06 25.79 -0.21
C CYS A 220 1.60 26.82 -1.20
N ASP A 221 2.19 27.91 -0.69
CA ASP A 221 2.80 28.97 -1.50
C ASP A 221 3.96 28.43 -2.34
N ARG A 222 4.81 27.59 -1.74
CA ARG A 222 5.94 26.94 -2.43
C ARG A 222 5.47 26.03 -3.56
N GLN A 223 4.47 25.19 -3.31
CA GLN A 223 3.90 24.29 -4.32
C GLN A 223 3.17 25.08 -5.42
N GLN A 224 2.46 26.15 -5.04
CA GLN A 224 1.79 27.03 -5.99
C GLN A 224 2.78 27.77 -6.88
N ALA A 225 3.90 28.26 -6.33
CA ALA A 225 4.96 28.90 -7.10
C ALA A 225 5.64 27.91 -8.06
N ALA A 226 5.99 26.71 -7.57
CA ALA A 226 6.56 25.65 -8.41
C ALA A 226 5.62 25.24 -9.55
N PHE A 227 4.32 25.13 -9.28
CA PHE A 227 3.31 24.83 -10.30
C PHE A 227 3.19 25.95 -11.35
N GLN A 228 3.22 27.21 -10.93
CA GLN A 228 3.20 28.35 -11.85
C GLN A 228 4.44 28.38 -12.75
N GLU A 229 5.62 28.20 -12.18
CA GLU A 229 6.88 28.14 -12.92
C GLU A 229 6.87 26.99 -13.94
N PHE A 230 6.48 25.79 -13.50
CA PHE A 230 6.35 24.63 -14.38
C PHE A 230 5.36 24.88 -15.52
N ASN A 231 4.17 25.42 -15.22
CA ASN A 231 3.19 25.72 -16.25
C ASN A 231 3.75 26.71 -17.27
N LEU A 232 4.34 27.82 -16.81
CA LEU A 232 4.92 28.83 -17.71
C LEU A 232 5.94 28.23 -18.69
N ALA A 233 6.77 27.27 -18.25
CA ALA A 233 7.77 26.62 -19.09
C ALA A 233 7.19 25.70 -20.18
N VAL A 234 6.04 25.08 -19.93
CA VAL A 234 5.44 24.05 -20.82
C VAL A 234 4.66 24.65 -22.00
N GLY A 235 4.17 25.89 -21.86
CA GLY A 235 3.44 26.62 -22.91
C GLY A 235 1.93 26.31 -22.97
N ALA A 236 1.14 27.34 -23.33
CA ALA A 236 -0.33 27.33 -23.20
C ALA A 236 -1.05 26.22 -23.99
N SER A 237 -0.54 25.84 -25.17
CA SER A 237 -1.16 24.77 -25.97
C SER A 237 -1.10 23.42 -25.25
N TYR A 238 0.05 23.10 -24.66
CA TYR A 238 0.24 21.81 -23.98
C TYR A 238 -0.45 21.79 -22.62
N GLN A 239 -0.47 22.92 -21.91
CA GLN A 239 -1.28 23.10 -20.69
C GLN A 239 -2.75 22.74 -20.95
N ASN A 240 -3.38 23.37 -21.95
CA ASN A 240 -4.79 23.14 -22.25
C ASN A 240 -5.07 21.68 -22.63
N GLN A 241 -4.16 21.06 -23.39
CA GLN A 241 -4.29 19.64 -23.75
C GLN A 241 -4.20 18.73 -22.51
N LEU A 242 -3.20 18.94 -21.65
CA LEU A 242 -2.99 18.13 -20.46
C LEU A 242 -4.13 18.32 -19.45
N THR A 243 -4.56 19.55 -19.21
CA THR A 243 -5.71 19.85 -18.34
C THR A 243 -6.96 19.13 -18.82
N ALA A 244 -7.28 19.20 -20.13
CA ALA A 244 -8.44 18.49 -20.68
C ALA A 244 -8.32 16.97 -20.53
N MET A 245 -7.11 16.40 -20.71
CA MET A 245 -6.87 14.97 -20.48
C MET A 245 -7.09 14.58 -19.01
N VAL A 246 -6.56 15.36 -18.07
CA VAL A 246 -6.72 15.11 -16.63
C VAL A 246 -8.20 15.22 -16.23
N GLU A 247 -8.89 16.31 -16.58
CA GLU A 247 -10.29 16.52 -16.23
C GLU A 247 -11.20 15.43 -16.82
N SER A 248 -10.99 15.05 -18.09
CA SER A 248 -11.75 13.96 -18.71
C SER A 248 -11.55 12.62 -18.01
N TRP A 249 -10.33 12.32 -17.58
CA TRP A 249 -9.99 11.10 -16.85
C TRP A 249 -10.44 11.13 -15.38
N GLU A 250 -10.51 12.29 -14.75
CA GLU A 250 -11.06 12.45 -13.41
C GLU A 250 -12.56 12.16 -13.36
N VAL A 251 -13.30 12.61 -14.37
CA VAL A 251 -14.74 12.34 -14.52
C VAL A 251 -15.00 10.89 -14.94
N ASP A 252 -14.23 10.37 -15.89
CA ASP A 252 -14.41 9.05 -16.47
C ASP A 252 -13.08 8.30 -16.57
N LYS A 253 -12.88 7.34 -15.66
CA LYS A 253 -11.69 6.51 -15.59
C LYS A 253 -11.52 5.56 -16.79
N THR A 254 -12.50 5.48 -17.70
CA THR A 254 -12.38 4.74 -18.97
C THR A 254 -11.67 5.55 -20.06
N GLN A 255 -11.55 6.87 -19.89
CA GLN A 255 -10.77 7.72 -20.78
C GLN A 255 -9.27 7.39 -20.71
N PRO A 256 -8.48 7.77 -21.74
CA PRO A 256 -7.04 7.55 -21.72
C PRO A 256 -6.39 8.18 -20.48
N ASN A 257 -5.70 7.35 -19.69
CA ASN A 257 -5.03 7.80 -18.48
C ASN A 257 -3.79 8.66 -18.83
N PRO A 258 -3.73 9.94 -18.41
CA PRO A 258 -2.58 10.80 -18.69
C PRO A 258 -1.35 10.47 -17.83
N PHE A 259 -1.52 9.68 -16.76
CA PHE A 259 -0.48 9.37 -15.78
C PHE A 259 0.21 8.02 -16.01
N THR A 260 -0.28 7.21 -16.95
CA THR A 260 0.39 5.97 -17.36
C THR A 260 1.46 6.27 -18.40
N ASN A 261 2.68 5.79 -18.18
CA ASN A 261 3.72 5.82 -19.21
C ASN A 261 3.31 4.89 -20.36
N LYS A 262 3.02 5.47 -21.52
CA LYS A 262 2.70 4.71 -22.75
C LYS A 262 3.94 4.21 -23.48
N GLU A 263 5.10 4.81 -23.19
CA GLU A 263 6.35 4.48 -23.85
C GLU A 263 7.17 3.53 -22.98
N CYS A 264 7.07 2.23 -23.30
CA CYS A 264 8.12 1.29 -22.95
C CYS A 264 9.30 1.59 -23.87
N GLY A 265 10.27 2.37 -23.39
CA GLY A 265 11.58 2.40 -24.00
C GLY A 265 12.18 0.98 -24.02
N ILE A 266 13.25 0.79 -24.79
CA ILE A 266 13.98 -0.50 -24.77
C ILE A 266 14.49 -0.71 -23.34
N SER A 267 14.09 -1.82 -22.69
CA SER A 267 14.55 -2.10 -21.33
C SER A 267 16.04 -2.44 -21.32
N GLU A 268 16.70 -2.32 -20.16
CA GLU A 268 18.10 -2.75 -20.03
C GLU A 268 18.29 -4.21 -20.48
N ALA A 269 17.33 -5.08 -20.15
CA ALA A 269 17.33 -6.47 -20.56
C ALA A 269 17.21 -6.61 -22.10
N ASP A 270 16.35 -5.81 -22.73
CA ASP A 270 16.20 -5.81 -24.19
C ASP A 270 17.47 -5.29 -24.88
N VAL A 271 18.11 -4.25 -24.34
CA VAL A 271 19.41 -3.75 -24.82
C VAL A 271 20.49 -4.82 -24.69
N CYS A 272 20.56 -5.50 -23.54
CA CYS A 272 21.52 -6.58 -23.32
C CYS A 272 21.28 -7.77 -24.26
N ALA A 273 20.03 -8.16 -24.48
CA ALA A 273 19.66 -9.21 -25.43
C ALA A 273 20.06 -8.82 -26.87
N HIS A 274 19.86 -7.55 -27.24
CA HIS A 274 20.29 -7.04 -28.54
C HIS A 274 21.80 -7.13 -28.73
N PHE A 275 22.59 -6.73 -27.74
CA PHE A 275 24.06 -6.87 -27.81
C PHE A 275 24.51 -8.34 -27.84
N ALA A 276 23.87 -9.22 -27.07
CA ALA A 276 24.19 -10.65 -27.08
C ALA A 276 23.94 -11.29 -28.47
N GLU A 277 22.87 -10.90 -29.16
CA GLU A 277 22.60 -11.39 -30.52
C GLU A 277 23.63 -10.86 -31.53
N GLN A 278 24.05 -9.60 -31.41
CA GLN A 278 25.12 -9.02 -32.24
C GLN A 278 26.46 -9.74 -32.03
N GLU A 279 26.81 -10.04 -30.78
CA GLU A 279 28.04 -10.76 -30.42
C GLU A 279 28.04 -12.19 -30.98
N LYS A 280 26.90 -12.87 -30.90
CA LYS A 280 26.71 -14.20 -31.49
C LYS A 280 26.87 -14.16 -33.01
N ALA A 281 26.29 -13.18 -33.69
CA ALA A 281 26.44 -13.00 -35.13
C ALA A 281 27.90 -12.71 -35.53
N ALA A 282 28.58 -11.84 -34.79
CA ALA A 282 30.00 -11.53 -35.01
C ALA A 282 30.89 -12.77 -34.83
N ALA A 283 30.62 -13.59 -33.80
CA ALA A 283 31.35 -14.84 -33.57
C ALA A 283 31.11 -15.86 -34.71
N MET A 284 29.89 -15.96 -35.25
CA MET A 284 29.58 -16.80 -36.41
C MET A 284 30.30 -16.34 -37.68
N ASP A 285 30.52 -15.02 -37.83
CA ASP A 285 31.32 -14.40 -38.90
C ASP A 285 32.85 -14.50 -38.66
N GLY A 286 33.29 -15.15 -37.58
CA GLY A 286 34.72 -15.29 -37.23
C GLY A 286 35.36 -14.03 -36.66
N ARG A 287 34.57 -13.03 -36.27
CA ARG A 287 35.04 -11.81 -35.58
C ARG A 287 34.96 -12.01 -34.08
N PHE A 288 36.09 -12.33 -33.47
CA PHE A 288 36.23 -12.51 -32.02
C PHE A 288 36.73 -11.24 -31.34
N HIS A 289 36.32 -11.03 -30.09
CA HIS A 289 36.86 -9.95 -29.25
C HIS A 289 38.28 -10.27 -28.79
N HIS A 290 39.11 -9.23 -28.63
CA HIS A 290 40.47 -9.36 -28.11
C HIS A 290 40.54 -9.68 -26.61
N HIS A 291 39.49 -9.35 -25.87
CA HIS A 291 39.38 -9.55 -24.43
C HIS A 291 38.43 -10.70 -24.11
N ASP A 292 38.62 -11.34 -22.96
CA ASP A 292 37.81 -12.48 -22.50
C ASP A 292 36.35 -12.12 -22.16
N ILE A 293 36.03 -10.82 -22.09
CA ILE A 293 34.65 -10.33 -21.92
C ILE A 293 34.28 -9.41 -23.07
N SER A 294 32.99 -9.39 -23.41
CA SER A 294 32.47 -8.46 -24.39
C SER A 294 32.25 -7.06 -23.80
N PRO A 295 32.22 -6.00 -24.64
CA PRO A 295 31.97 -4.64 -24.18
C PRO A 295 30.63 -4.46 -23.45
N SER A 296 29.59 -5.19 -23.88
CA SER A 296 28.26 -5.14 -23.23
C SER A 296 28.32 -5.68 -21.80
N VAL A 297 28.94 -6.86 -21.62
CA VAL A 297 29.16 -7.49 -20.31
C VAL A 297 30.04 -6.61 -19.42
N PHE A 298 31.05 -5.94 -19.98
CA PHE A 298 31.87 -4.99 -19.23
C PHE A 298 31.05 -3.81 -18.68
N ILE A 299 30.20 -3.19 -19.52
CA ILE A 299 29.36 -2.06 -19.11
C ILE A 299 28.36 -2.50 -18.04
N THR A 300 27.65 -3.63 -18.23
CA THR A 300 26.69 -4.14 -17.24
C THR A 300 27.38 -4.48 -15.91
N LEU A 301 28.58 -5.08 -15.96
CA LEU A 301 29.37 -5.33 -14.76
C LEU A 301 29.75 -4.01 -14.05
N GLY A 302 30.18 -2.99 -14.80
CA GLY A 302 30.51 -1.68 -14.27
C GLY A 302 29.33 -1.00 -13.56
N LEU A 303 28.16 -0.98 -14.20
CA LEU A 303 26.93 -0.45 -13.60
C LEU A 303 26.52 -1.20 -12.34
N SER A 304 26.62 -2.54 -12.36
CA SER A 304 26.31 -3.37 -11.17
C SER A 304 27.26 -3.08 -10.00
N LEU A 305 28.54 -2.82 -10.29
CA LEU A 305 29.54 -2.47 -9.28
C LEU A 305 29.28 -1.08 -8.69
N GLU A 306 28.89 -0.12 -9.52
CA GLU A 306 28.52 1.21 -9.07
C GLU A 306 27.29 1.16 -8.16
N ASP A 307 26.25 0.39 -8.53
CA ASP A 307 25.05 0.23 -7.70
C ASP A 307 25.40 -0.43 -6.35
N LEU A 308 26.22 -1.48 -6.36
CA LEU A 308 26.69 -2.14 -5.14
C LEU A 308 27.50 -1.18 -4.24
N GLN A 309 28.36 -0.34 -4.82
CA GLN A 309 29.08 0.70 -4.09
C GLN A 309 28.12 1.71 -3.44
N ARG A 310 27.11 2.18 -4.18
CA ARG A 310 26.13 3.15 -3.67
C ARG A 310 25.32 2.56 -2.50
N ARG A 311 24.83 1.32 -2.64
CA ARG A 311 24.10 0.62 -1.57
C ARG A 311 24.94 0.45 -0.31
N LEU A 312 26.20 0.00 -0.45
CA LEU A 312 27.08 -0.16 0.70
C LEU A 312 27.43 1.17 1.39
N ARG A 313 27.62 2.26 0.63
CA ARG A 313 27.82 3.59 1.23
C ARG A 313 26.60 4.01 2.06
N PHE A 314 25.40 3.75 1.55
CA PHE A 314 24.16 4.04 2.29
C PHE A 314 24.07 3.21 3.57
N GLU A 315 24.28 1.89 3.49
CA GLU A 315 24.27 0.97 4.65
C GLU A 315 25.31 1.35 5.74
N ILE A 316 26.48 1.88 5.37
CA ILE A 316 27.52 2.31 6.33
C ILE A 316 27.12 3.61 7.04
N THR A 317 26.34 4.47 6.38
CA THR A 317 25.95 5.77 6.93
C THR A 317 24.79 5.63 7.92
N ASP A 318 24.05 4.53 7.86
CA ASP A 318 22.83 4.30 8.64
C ASP A 318 23.12 3.52 9.94
N GLY A 319 23.55 4.23 10.98
CA GLY A 319 23.41 3.83 12.39
C GLY A 319 24.26 2.64 12.91
N VAL A 320 24.00 2.27 14.17
CA VAL A 320 24.75 1.23 14.92
C VAL A 320 24.32 -0.16 14.46
N LEU A 321 25.18 -0.81 13.68
CA LEU A 321 24.98 -2.18 13.19
C LEU A 321 25.20 -3.21 14.31
N SER A 322 24.31 -4.21 14.41
CA SER A 322 24.54 -5.40 15.24
C SER A 322 25.73 -6.23 14.73
N SER A 323 26.33 -7.08 15.56
CA SER A 323 27.48 -7.91 15.18
C SER A 323 27.22 -8.82 13.97
N HIS A 324 25.98 -9.30 13.80
CA HIS A 324 25.58 -10.06 12.62
C HIS A 324 25.57 -9.18 11.36
N GLN A 325 24.99 -7.99 11.44
CA GLN A 325 24.95 -7.03 10.33
C GLN A 325 26.36 -6.56 9.94
N GLN A 326 27.26 -6.36 10.91
CA GLN A 326 28.67 -6.03 10.65
C GLN A 326 29.39 -7.15 9.88
N THR A 327 29.13 -8.41 10.22
CA THR A 327 29.74 -9.56 9.53
C THR A 327 29.26 -9.65 8.08
N GLU A 328 27.95 -9.46 7.85
CA GLU A 328 27.38 -9.46 6.49
C GLU A 328 27.88 -8.27 5.66
N LEU A 329 27.99 -7.08 6.26
CA LEU A 329 28.59 -5.92 5.63
C LEU A 329 30.03 -6.22 5.19
N HIS A 330 30.84 -6.82 6.07
CA HIS A 330 32.23 -7.14 5.77
C HIS A 330 32.38 -8.17 4.63
N LYS A 331 31.51 -9.18 4.58
CA LYS A 331 31.45 -10.14 3.46
C LYS A 331 31.13 -9.44 2.14
N ARG A 332 30.15 -8.52 2.13
CA ARG A 332 29.76 -7.76 0.94
C ARG A 332 30.87 -6.80 0.49
N GLN A 333 31.54 -6.12 1.42
CA GLN A 333 32.71 -5.28 1.12
C GLN A 333 33.86 -6.10 0.51
N THR A 334 34.14 -7.27 1.06
CA THR A 334 35.18 -8.18 0.53
C THR A 334 34.81 -8.69 -0.87
N SER A 335 33.54 -9.02 -1.09
CA SER A 335 33.02 -9.40 -2.41
C SER A 335 33.16 -8.26 -3.42
N LEU A 336 32.79 -7.04 -3.03
CA LEU A 336 32.93 -5.85 -3.87
C LEU A 336 34.40 -5.62 -4.25
N LEU A 337 35.33 -5.70 -3.30
CA LEU A 337 36.77 -5.53 -3.59
C LEU A 337 37.28 -6.57 -4.58
N LYS A 338 36.86 -7.84 -4.45
CA LYS A 338 37.20 -8.90 -5.42
C LYS A 338 36.65 -8.60 -6.81
N GLN A 339 35.41 -8.13 -6.90
CA GLN A 339 34.78 -7.82 -8.18
C GLN A 339 35.39 -6.57 -8.83
N ILE A 340 35.75 -5.54 -8.05
CA ILE A 340 36.50 -4.36 -8.54
C ILE A 340 37.86 -4.81 -9.09
N HIS A 341 38.60 -5.63 -8.35
CA HIS A 341 39.89 -6.12 -8.83
C HIS A 341 39.75 -6.93 -10.12
N ARG A 342 38.69 -7.74 -10.24
CA ARG A 342 38.37 -8.44 -11.49
C ARG A 342 38.05 -7.46 -12.61
N PHE A 343 37.24 -6.44 -12.36
CA PHE A 343 36.89 -5.41 -13.35
C PHE A 343 38.11 -4.65 -13.89
N TRP A 344 39.12 -4.42 -13.05
CA TRP A 344 40.37 -3.75 -13.44
C TRP A 344 41.36 -4.67 -14.16
N SER A 345 41.14 -5.99 -14.10
CA SER A 345 42.01 -7.00 -14.71
C SER A 345 41.58 -7.45 -16.10
N VAL A 346 40.41 -6.97 -16.56
CA VAL A 346 39.91 -7.21 -17.92
C VAL A 346 40.22 -6.01 -18.80
#